data_AF-A0A835ZB90-F1
#
_entry.id   AF-A0A835ZB90-F1
#
_cell.length_a   1.000
_cell.length_b   1.000
_cell.length_c   1.000
_cell.angle_alpha   90.00
_cell.angle_beta   90.00
_cell.angle_gamma   90.00
#
_symmetry.space_group_name_H-M   'P 1'
#
loop_
_entity.id
_entity.type
_entity.pdbx_description
1 polymer ?
#
loop_
_entity_poly.entity_id
_entity_poly.type
_entity_poly.pdbx_seq_one_letter_code
_entity_poly.pdbx_strand_id
1 'polypeptide(L)'
;AIVNAQDQHGNTPLSMAVGLGFKEMIDMLCDAGADVFAVDANQNTLLHVSARTGATEAAQGLLDRGLRVAAKNAEGKTALDV
;
A
#
# COMPACT_ATOMS: atom_id res chain seq x y z
N ALA A 1 -5.10 16.45 -3.68
CA ALA A 1 -6.02 16.39 -2.52
C ALA A 1 -5.22 15.91 -1.31
N ILE A 2 -5.55 16.38 -0.11
CA ILE A 2 -4.88 16.00 1.16
C ILE A 2 -4.90 14.49 1.45
N VAL A 3 -5.80 13.73 0.82
CA VAL A 3 -5.90 12.26 0.95
C VAL A 3 -4.62 11.51 0.52
N ASN A 4 -3.82 12.08 -0.39
CA ASN A 4 -2.56 11.51 -0.88
C ASN A 4 -1.33 12.25 -0.34
N ALA A 5 -1.46 13.02 0.74
CA ALA A 5 -0.32 13.67 1.37
C ALA A 5 0.70 12.60 1.82
N GLN A 6 1.98 12.89 1.65
CA GLN A 6 3.05 12.00 2.05
C GLN A 6 3.78 12.54 3.28
N ASP A 7 4.17 11.65 4.19
CA ASP A 7 5.14 11.96 5.23
C ASP A 7 6.57 12.02 4.67
N GLN A 8 7.55 12.26 5.53
CA GLN A 8 8.97 12.32 5.15
C GLN A 8 9.54 10.99 4.60
N HIS A 9 8.81 9.89 4.75
CA HIS A 9 9.17 8.56 4.26
C HIS A 9 8.40 8.17 2.99
N GLY A 10 7.55 9.07 2.47
CA GLY A 10 6.71 8.81 1.30
C GLY A 10 5.43 8.03 1.63
N ASN A 11 5.12 7.78 2.91
CA ASN A 11 3.90 7.07 3.29
C ASN A 11 2.68 7.96 3.10
N THR A 12 1.65 7.39 2.48
CA THR A 12 0.32 8.01 2.39
C THR A 12 -0.56 7.54 3.56
N PRO A 13 -1.66 8.23 3.89
CA PRO A 13 -2.66 7.71 4.80
C PRO A 13 -3.11 6.27 4.46
N LEU A 14 -3.21 5.97 3.15
CA LEU A 14 -3.56 4.64 2.67
C LEU A 14 -2.48 3.59 2.96
N SER A 15 -1.19 3.91 2.78
CA SER A 15 -0.11 2.97 3.11
C SER A 15 -0.04 2.67 4.60
N MET A 16 -0.31 3.67 5.45
CA MET A 16 -0.40 3.48 6.90
C MET A 16 -1.59 2.57 7.28
N ALA A 17 -2.77 2.78 6.70
CA ALA A 17 -3.94 1.95 6.94
C ALA A 17 -3.72 0.49 6.49
N VAL A 18 -3.06 0.29 5.33
CA VAL A 18 -2.66 -1.03 4.83
C VAL A 18 -1.67 -1.71 5.77
N GLY A 19 -0.62 -1.00 6.21
CA GLY A 19 0.36 -1.55 7.13
C GLY A 19 -0.24 -2.00 8.46
N LEU A 20 -1.27 -1.28 8.94
CA LEU A 20 -1.98 -1.61 10.17
C LEU A 20 -3.13 -2.62 9.98
N GLY A 21 -3.48 -2.98 8.73
CA GLY A 21 -4.59 -3.90 8.44
C GLY A 21 -5.99 -3.33 8.71
N PHE A 22 -6.14 -2.00 8.71
CA PHE A 22 -7.42 -1.33 9.01
C PHE A 22 -8.34 -1.30 7.79
N LYS A 23 -9.04 -2.40 7.53
CA LYS A 23 -9.91 -2.59 6.37
C LYS A 23 -10.92 -1.45 6.14
N GLU A 24 -11.68 -1.06 7.16
CA GLU A 24 -12.67 0.00 7.02
C GLU A 24 -12.05 1.35 6.67
N MET A 25 -10.84 1.62 7.18
CA MET A 25 -10.08 2.83 6.86
C MET A 25 -9.55 2.78 5.42
N ILE A 26 -9.08 1.61 4.97
CA ILE A 26 -8.62 1.40 3.59
C ILE A 26 -9.76 1.71 2.61
N ASP A 27 -10.95 1.16 2.85
CA ASP A 27 -12.11 1.38 1.99
C ASP A 27 -12.54 2.86 2.01
N MET A 28 -12.61 3.49 3.18
CA MET A 28 -12.94 4.92 3.30
C MET A 28 -11.96 5.83 2.55
N LEU A 29 -10.65 5.53 2.62
CA LEU A 29 -9.63 6.29 1.91
C LEU A 29 -9.72 6.07 0.40
N CYS A 30 -9.99 4.84 -0.05
CA CYS A 30 -10.21 4.54 -1.47
C CYS A 30 -11.43 5.31 -2.01
N ASP A 31 -12.54 5.32 -1.28
CA ASP A 31 -13.76 6.06 -1.65
C ASP A 31 -13.52 7.58 -1.70
N ALA A 32 -12.61 8.08 -0.87
CA ALA A 32 -12.15 9.47 -0.91
C ALA A 32 -11.14 9.78 -2.04
N GLY A 33 -10.82 8.82 -2.90
CA GLY A 33 -9.91 8.98 -4.04
C GLY A 33 -8.43 8.84 -3.69
N ALA A 34 -8.09 8.07 -2.65
CA ALA A 34 -6.71 7.71 -2.36
C ALA A 34 -6.08 6.93 -3.53
N ASP A 35 -4.82 7.25 -3.84
CA ASP A 35 -4.07 6.56 -4.89
C ASP A 35 -3.56 5.21 -4.39
N VAL A 36 -4.20 4.14 -4.85
CA VAL A 36 -3.84 2.75 -4.52
C VAL A 36 -2.51 2.31 -5.16
N PHE A 37 -2.00 3.05 -6.15
CA PHE A 37 -0.72 2.77 -6.81
C PHE A 37 0.45 3.60 -6.25
N ALA A 38 0.20 4.36 -5.18
CA ALA A 38 1.25 5.11 -4.48
C ALA A 38 2.36 4.18 -3.96
N VAL A 39 3.57 4.73 -3.93
CA VAL A 39 4.76 4.05 -3.41
C VAL A 39 5.46 4.92 -2.37
N ASP A 40 6.11 4.28 -1.40
CA ASP A 40 6.96 4.96 -0.42
C ASP A 40 8.31 5.40 -1.03
N ALA A 41 9.16 6.04 -0.24
CA ALA A 41 10.47 6.51 -0.71
C ALA A 41 11.42 5.38 -1.17
N ASN A 42 11.16 4.13 -0.82
CA ASN A 42 11.90 2.95 -1.28
C ASN A 42 11.22 2.25 -2.46
N GLN A 43 10.25 2.91 -3.09
CA GLN A 43 9.42 2.35 -4.16
C GLN A 43 8.60 1.12 -3.71
N ASN A 44 8.33 0.96 -2.40
CA ASN A 44 7.45 -0.10 -1.93
C ASN A 44 6.01 0.26 -2.29
N THR A 45 5.36 -0.64 -3.03
CA THR A 45 3.90 -0.60 -3.25
C THR A 45 3.15 -0.99 -1.99
N LEU A 46 1.83 -0.74 -1.96
CA LEU A 46 0.97 -1.20 -0.87
C LEU A 46 1.04 -2.72 -0.63
N LEU A 47 1.32 -3.52 -1.67
CA LEU A 47 1.54 -4.98 -1.51
C LEU A 47 2.78 -5.29 -0.67
N HIS A 48 3.91 -4.59 -0.89
CA HIS A 48 5.10 -4.76 -0.07
C HIS A 48 4.83 -4.40 1.39
N VAL A 49 4.06 -3.32 1.62
CA VAL A 49 3.66 -2.89 2.95
C VAL A 49 2.80 -3.96 3.64
N SER A 50 1.77 -4.47 2.96
CA SER A 50 0.91 -5.52 3.52
C SER A 50 1.64 -6.84 3.81
N ALA A 51 2.63 -7.21 2.99
CA ALA A 51 3.42 -8.42 3.18
C ALA A 51 4.28 -8.33 4.45
N ARG A 52 4.97 -7.21 4.64
CA ARG A 52 5.81 -6.95 5.82
C ARG A 52 5.05 -7.00 7.14
N THR A 53 3.76 -6.67 7.13
CA THR A 53 2.92 -6.63 8.33
C THR A 53 1.97 -7.82 8.48
N GLY A 54 1.92 -8.71 7.47
CA GLY A 54 0.99 -9.85 7.46
C GLY A 54 -0.48 -9.45 7.29
N ALA A 55 -0.77 -8.27 6.76
CA ALA A 55 -2.13 -7.76 6.55
C ALA A 55 -2.80 -8.44 5.34
N THR A 56 -3.15 -9.72 5.49
CA THR A 56 -3.65 -10.60 4.40
C THR A 56 -4.94 -10.09 3.77
N GLU A 57 -5.89 -9.57 4.56
CA GLU A 57 -7.14 -9.00 4.02
C GLU A 57 -6.90 -7.74 3.19
N ALA A 58 -5.98 -6.87 3.64
CA ALA A 58 -5.57 -5.70 2.88
C ALA A 58 -4.87 -6.11 1.58
N ALA A 59 -3.96 -7.10 1.65
CA ALA A 59 -3.29 -7.64 0.46
C ALA A 59 -4.31 -8.16 -0.56
N GLN A 60 -5.33 -8.91 -0.14
CA GLN A 60 -6.38 -9.39 -1.03
C GLN A 60 -7.13 -8.23 -1.69
N GLY A 61 -7.58 -7.24 -0.90
CA GLY A 61 -8.30 -6.08 -1.45
C GLY A 61 -7.47 -5.22 -2.41
N LEU A 62 -6.13 -5.21 -2.26
CA LEU A 62 -5.20 -4.55 -3.17
C LEU A 62 -5.02 -5.33 -4.48
N LEU A 63 -4.98 -6.67 -4.41
CA LEU A 63 -4.94 -7.54 -5.60
C LEU A 63 -6.20 -7.38 -6.44
N ASP A 64 -7.36 -7.31 -5.79
CA ASP A 64 -8.65 -7.09 -6.46
C ASP A 64 -8.70 -5.73 -7.18
N ARG A 65 -7.92 -4.75 -6.69
CA ARG A 65 -7.74 -3.42 -7.29
C ARG A 65 -6.64 -3.38 -8.38
N GLY A 66 -6.06 -4.52 -8.74
CA GLY A 66 -5.15 -4.66 -9.87
C GLY A 66 -3.67 -4.39 -9.56
N LEU A 67 -3.27 -4.35 -8.29
CA LEU A 67 -1.85 -4.25 -7.95
C LEU A 67 -1.11 -5.51 -8.41
N ARG A 68 0.08 -5.30 -9.00
CA ARG A 68 0.88 -6.40 -9.56
C ARG A 68 1.77 -6.99 -8.48
N VAL A 69 1.61 -8.29 -8.22
CA VAL A 69 2.51 -9.07 -7.32
C VAL A 69 3.98 -9.03 -7.74
N ALA A 70 4.24 -8.86 -9.04
CA ALA A 70 5.59 -8.82 -9.60
C ALA A 70 6.22 -7.42 -9.61
N ALA A 71 5.54 -6.40 -9.07
CA ALA A 71 6.13 -5.06 -8.92
C ALA A 71 7.36 -5.15 -8.03
N LYS A 72 8.46 -4.50 -8.44
CA LYS A 72 9.71 -4.48 -7.70
C LYS A 72 9.92 -3.12 -7.06
N ASN A 73 10.35 -3.12 -5.81
CA ASN A 73 10.80 -1.92 -5.11
C ASN A 73 12.21 -1.50 -5.57
N ALA A 74 12.79 -0.48 -4.94
CA ALA A 74 14.11 0.06 -5.30
C ALA A 74 15.26 -0.96 -5.10
N GLU A 75 15.07 -1.96 -4.23
CA GLU A 75 16.02 -3.06 -4.03
C GLU A 75 15.84 -4.21 -5.04
N GLY A 76 14.87 -4.12 -5.95
CA GLY A 76 14.55 -5.18 -6.90
C GLY A 76 13.75 -6.35 -6.31
N LYS A 77 13.26 -6.21 -5.07
CA LYS A 77 12.44 -7.18 -4.35
C LYS A 77 10.96 -7.01 -4.70
N THR A 78 10.25 -8.12 -4.81
CA THR A 78 8.79 -8.16 -4.91
C THR A 78 8.15 -8.20 -3.52
N ALA A 79 6.82 -8.09 -3.46
CA ALA A 79 6.09 -8.24 -2.19
C ALA A 79 6.28 -9.63 -1.53
N LEU A 80 6.66 -10.66 -2.29
CA LEU A 80 6.95 -12.00 -1.74
C LEU A 80 8.38 -12.12 -1.17
N ASP A 81 9.26 -11.17 -1.49
CA ASP A 81 10.66 -11.17 -1.06
C ASP A 81 10.92 -10.35 0.22
N VAL A 82 9.90 -9.62 0.72
CA VAL A 82 10.01 -8.64 1.83
C VAL A 82 9.31 -9.08 3.11
#